data_AF-A0A2W4WPT2-F1
#
_entry.id   AF-A0A2W4WPT2-F1
#
_cell.length_a   1.000
_cell.length_b   1.000
_cell.length_c   1.000
_cell.angle_alpha   90.00
_cell.angle_beta   90.00
_cell.angle_gamma   90.00
#
_symmetry.space_group_name_H-M   'P 1'
#
loop_
_entity.id
_entity.type
_entity.pdbx_description
1 polymer ?
#
loop_
_entity_poly.entity_id
_entity_poly.type
_entity_poly.pdbx_seq_one_letter_code
_entity_poly.pdbx_strand_id
1 'polypeptide(L)' 'MTFLMPKRVTVTLADTVADKLQRWSDARGQAIATVAGVAIELALNEAETRGEIPPAKEIVTTNKEK' A
#
# COMPACT_ATOMS: atom_id res chain seq x y z
N MET A 1 -1.78 -15.65 15.18
CA MET A 1 -0.99 -14.49 14.70
C MET A 1 -0.43 -14.79 13.32
N THR A 2 -1.16 -14.49 12.25
CA THR A 2 -0.57 -14.44 10.91
C THR A 2 0.17 -13.11 10.80
N PHE A 3 1.50 -13.15 10.87
CA PHE A 3 2.31 -12.01 10.46
C PHE A 3 2.08 -11.82 8.96
N LEU A 4 1.25 -10.84 8.58
CA LEU A 4 1.13 -10.40 7.20
C LEU A 4 2.53 -9.97 6.76
N MET A 5 3.18 -10.83 5.97
CA MET A 5 4.53 -10.55 5.48
C MET A 5 4.49 -9.24 4.68
N PRO A 6 5.35 -8.25 5.01
CA PRO A 6 5.39 -7.01 4.26
C PRO A 6 5.72 -7.33 2.80
N LYS A 7 4.77 -7.05 1.90
CA LYS A 7 4.97 -7.19 0.47
C LYS A 7 5.75 -5.98 -0.01
N ARG A 8 6.88 -6.23 -0.68
CA ARG A 8 7.68 -5.17 -1.31
C ARG A 8 7.16 -4.95 -2.72
N VAL A 9 6.77 -3.72 -3.01
CA VAL A 9 6.34 -3.28 -4.34
C VAL A 9 7.20 -2.08 -4.72
N THR A 10 7.69 -2.04 -5.96
CA THR A 10 8.37 -0.87 -6.52
C THR A 10 7.36 -0.10 -7.37
N VAL A 11 7.22 1.20 -7.12
CA VAL A 11 6.27 2.06 -7.83
C VAL A 11 7.01 3.21 -8.51
N THR A 12 6.56 3.58 -9.70
CA THR A 12 7.02 4.78 -10.41
C THR A 12 5.99 5.88 -10.17
N LEU A 13 6.44 7.03 -9.68
CA LEU A 13 5.60 8.17 -9.35
C LEU A 13 5.96 9.35 -10.26
N ALA A 14 5.00 10.24 -10.50
CA ALA A 14 5.28 11.53 -11.13
C ALA A 14 6.17 12.39 -10.21
N ASP A 15 7.04 13.21 -10.80
CA ASP A 15 7.97 14.08 -10.05
C ASP A 15 7.24 14.93 -9.00
N THR A 16 6.10 15.51 -9.37
CA THR A 16 5.28 16.33 -8.46
C THR A 16 4.77 15.57 -7.23
N VAL A 17 4.58 14.25 -7.32
CA VAL A 17 4.18 13.38 -6.21
C VAL A 17 5.40 13.02 -5.37
N ALA A 18 6.54 12.70 -6.00
CA ALA A 18 7.79 12.43 -5.32
C ALA A 18 8.24 13.64 -4.47
N ASP A 19 8.14 14.86 -4.99
CA ASP A 19 8.49 16.09 -4.25
C ASP A 19 7.58 16.35 -3.04
N LYS A 20 6.29 16.02 -3.16
CA LYS A 20 5.35 16.11 -2.03
C LYS A 20 5.68 15.08 -0.97
N LEU A 21 5.97 13.84 -1.37
CA LEU A 21 6.37 12.77 -0.46
C LEU A 21 7.68 13.11 0.24
N GLN A 22 8.67 13.65 -0.46
CA GLN A 22 9.94 14.06 0.14
C GLN A 22 9.73 15.11 1.22
N ARG A 23 8.98 16.19 0.93
CA ARG A 23 8.66 17.22 1.94
C ARG A 23 7.92 16.65 3.16
N TRP A 24 7.02 15.70 2.94
CA TRP A 24 6.30 15.05 4.04
C TRP A 24 7.21 14.11 4.85
N SER A 25 8.14 13.43 4.19
CA SER A 25 9.21 12.63 4.77
C SER A 25 10.08 13.47 5.71
N ASP A 26 10.54 14.61 5.22
CA ASP A 26 11.41 15.53 5.95
C ASP A 26 10.69 16.08 7.20
N ALA A 27 9.43 16.46 7.06
CA ALA A 27 8.61 16.95 8.18
C ALA A 27 8.37 15.89 9.28
N ARG A 28 8.35 14.60 8.93
CA ARG A 28 8.15 13.49 9.88
C ARG A 28 9.45 12.91 10.42
N GLY A 29 10.59 13.23 9.81
CA GLY A 29 11.87 12.58 10.13
C GLY A 29 11.85 11.07 9.83
N GLN A 30 11.06 10.64 8.84
CA GLN A 30 10.92 9.23 8.45
C GLN A 30 11.51 9.01 7.06
N ALA A 31 11.73 7.74 6.68
CA ALA A 31 12.17 7.40 5.33
C ALA A 31 11.04 7.60 4.31
N ILE A 32 11.37 8.06 3.11
CA ILE A 32 10.39 8.34 2.04
C ILE A 32 9.55 7.11 1.69
N ALA A 33 10.15 5.92 1.72
CA ALA A 33 9.45 4.67 1.48
C ALA A 33 8.37 4.36 2.54
N THR A 34 8.64 4.70 3.80
CA THR A 34 7.66 4.55 4.90
C THR A 34 6.50 5.50 4.69
N VAL A 35 6.79 6.77 4.37
CA VAL A 35 5.75 7.77 4.13
C VAL A 35 4.92 7.44 2.88
N ALA A 36 5.56 6.94 1.82
CA ALA A 36 4.86 6.44 0.63
C ALA A 36 3.92 5.27 0.97
N GLY A 37 4.37 4.32 1.81
CA GLY A 37 3.53 3.22 2.30
C GLY A 37 2.28 3.73 3.02
N VAL A 38 2.45 4.67 3.95
CA VAL A 38 1.33 5.30 4.67
C VAL A 38 0.38 6.04 3.71
N ALA A 39 0.92 6.75 2.72
CA ALA A 39 0.11 7.46 1.73
C ALA A 39 -0.77 6.50 0.92
N ILE A 40 -0.19 5.35 0.52
CA ILE A 40 -0.90 4.31 -0.22
C ILE A 40 -1.99 3.68 0.66
N GLU A 41 -1.70 3.34 1.91
CA GLU A 41 -2.70 2.80 2.85
C GLU A 41 -3.89 3.74 3.04
N LEU A 42 -3.62 5.04 3.24
CA LEU A 42 -4.67 6.06 3.36
C LEU A 42 -5.54 6.12 2.09
N ALA A 43 -4.92 6.19 0.91
CA ALA A 43 -5.64 6.24 -0.36
C ALA A 43 -6.48 4.97 -0.61
N LEU A 44 -5.97 3.80 -0.24
CA LEU A 44 -6.70 2.53 -0.37
C LEU A 44 -7.91 2.47 0.57
N ASN A 45 -7.76 2.90 1.84
CA ASN A 45 -8.88 2.97 2.79
C ASN A 45 -9.99 3.91 2.29
N GLU A 46 -9.61 5.05 1.71
CA GLU A 46 -10.58 5.96 1.09
C GLU A 46 -11.27 5.34 -0.12
N ALA A 47 -10.52 4.65 -1.00
CA ALA A 47 -11.07 3.97 -2.16
C ALA A 47 -12.01 2.80 -1.78
N GLU A 48 -11.69 2.05 -0.73
CA GLU A 48 -12.55 1.01 -0.16
C GLU A 48 -13.86 1.61 0.38
N THR A 49 -13.77 2.74 1.10
CA THR A 49 -14.95 3.46 1.60
C THR A 49 -15.85 3.96 0.47
N ARG A 50 -15.26 4.32 -0.69
CA ARG A 50 -16.01 4.70 -1.90
C ARG A 50 -16.54 3.52 -2.71
N GLY A 51 -16.19 2.28 -2.34
CA GLY A 51 -16.58 1.07 -3.07
C GLY A 51 -15.82 0.88 -4.39
N GLU A 52 -14.67 1.53 -4.58
CA GLU A 52 -13.84 1.41 -5.79
C GLU A 52 -13.00 0.14 -5.79
N ILE A 53 -12.61 -0.36 -4.61
CA ILE A 53 -11.84 -1.59 -4.47
C ILE A 53 -12.81 -2.76 -4.38
N PRO A 54 -12.77 -3.72 -5.33
CA PRO A 54 -13.59 -4.92 -5.25
C PRO A 54 -13.25 -5.70 -3.97
N PRO A 55 -14.24 -6.37 -3.34
CA PRO A 55 -13.97 -7.22 -2.19
C PRO A 55 -12.95 -8.29 -2.57
N ALA A 56 -12.07 -8.62 -1.63
CA ALA A 56 -11.05 -9.65 -1.84
C ALA A 56 -11.73 -10.94 -2.33
N LYS A 57 -11.31 -11.45 -3.50
CA LYS A 57 -11.73 -12.80 -3.92
C LYS A 57 -11.18 -13.78 -2.89
N GLU A 58 -12.07 -14.54 -2.26
CA GLU A 58 -11.67 -15.67 -1.44
C GLU A 58 -10.83 -16.62 -2.29
N ILE A 59 -9.54 -16.71 -1.96
CA ILE A 59 -8.66 -17.71 -2.54
C ILE A 59 -9.11 -19.07 -2.01
N VAL A 60 -9.99 -19.75 -2.74
CA VAL A 60 -10.29 -21.16 -2.51
C VAL A 60 -9.04 -21.95 -2.89
N THR A 61 -8.14 -22.17 -1.92
CA THR A 61 -7.04 -23.13 -2.06
C THR A 61 -7.65 -24.52 -2.11
N THR A 62 -8.00 -24.98 -3.32
CA THR A 62 -8.19 -26.41 -3.58
C THR A 62 -6.81 -27.08 -3.48
N ASN A 63 -6.48 -27.58 -2.29
CA ASN A 63 -5.40 -28.54 -2.13
C ASN A 63 -5.77 -29.78 -2.97
N LYS A 64 -5.11 -29.95 -4.12
CA LYS A 64 -5.09 -31.24 -4.81
C LYS A 64 -4.03 -32.10 -4.13
N GLU A 65 -4.48 -32.94 -3.22
CA GLU A 65 -3.71 -34.04 -2.65
C GLU A 65 -3.44 -35.08 -3.77
N LYS A 66 -2.19 -35.53 -3.88
CA LYS A 66 -1.76 -36.63 -4.76
C LYS A 66 -1.02 -37.66 -3.91
#